data_AF-A0A7H4Q5H3-F1
#
_entry.id   AF-A0A7H4Q5H3-F1
#
_cell.length_a   1.000
_cell.length_b   1.000
_cell.length_c   1.000
_cell.angle_alpha   90.00
_cell.angle_beta   90.00
_cell.angle_gamma   90.00
#
_symmetry.space_group_name_H-M   'P 1'
#
loop_
_entity.id
_entity.type
_entity.pdbx_description
1 polymer ?
#
loop_
_entity_poly.entity_id
_entity_poly.type
_entity_poly.pdbx_seq_one_letter_code
_entity_poly.pdbx_strand_id
1 'polypeptide(L)' 'MAQPNVEEVVNAIAEETRTPPETVSKMFADTWAQYDEGARIRDFLPVLVAKRVRDNLRHPPGGQR' A
#
# COMPACT_ATOMS: atom_id res chain seq x y z
N MET A 1 5.50 16.97 12.59
CA MET A 1 5.07 15.58 12.34
C MET A 1 5.31 15.33 10.85
N ALA A 2 6.36 14.59 10.49
CA ALA A 2 6.64 14.29 9.09
C ALA A 2 5.56 13.32 8.60
N GLN A 3 4.73 13.76 7.65
CA GLN A 3 3.90 12.83 6.90
C GLN A 3 4.88 11.86 6.21
N PRO A 4 4.81 10.55 6.44
CA PRO A 4 5.69 9.63 5.74
C PRO A 4 5.45 9.83 4.25
N ASN A 5 6.48 10.23 3.50
CA ASN A 5 6.39 10.39 2.06
C ASN A 5 5.88 9.07 1.50
N VAL A 6 4.84 9.10 0.67
CA VAL A 6 4.26 7.89 0.07
C VAL A 6 5.36 7.05 -0.63
N GLU A 7 6.36 7.72 -1.20
CA GLU A 7 7.55 7.10 -1.80
C GLU A 7 8.40 6.30 -0.81
N GLU A 8 8.63 6.80 0.41
CA GLU A 8 9.35 6.08 1.47
C GLU A 8 8.60 4.82 1.86
N VAL A 9 7.26 4.90 1.95
CA VAL A 9 6.41 3.76 2.28
C VAL A 9 6.45 2.72 1.16
N VAL A 10 6.38 3.15 -0.09
CA VAL A 10 6.47 2.27 -1.27
C VAL A 10 7.82 1.58 -1.32
N ASN A 11 8.93 2.29 -1.11
CA ASN A 11 10.27 1.70 -1.07
C ASN A 11 10.40 0.70 0.07
N ALA A 12 9.98 1.05 1.28
CA ALA A 12 10.05 0.14 2.42
C ALA A 12 9.25 -1.15 2.18
N ILE A 13 8.07 -1.06 1.55
CA ILE A 13 7.27 -2.23 1.18
C ILE A 13 7.98 -3.05 0.11
N ALA A 14 8.49 -2.41 -0.94
CA ALA A 14 9.22 -3.06 -2.02
C ALA A 14 10.43 -3.86 -1.52
N GLU A 15 11.19 -3.30 -0.58
CA GLU A 15 12.31 -3.96 0.07
C GLU A 15 11.85 -5.13 0.96
N GLU A 16 10.82 -4.93 1.78
CA GLU A 16 10.27 -5.94 2.70
C GLU A 16 9.70 -7.16 1.95
N THR A 17 9.07 -6.93 0.80
CA THR A 17 8.39 -7.98 0.02
C THR A 17 9.20 -8.44 -1.20
N ARG A 18 10.43 -7.94 -1.37
CA ARG A 18 11.27 -8.17 -2.58
C ARG A 18 10.50 -7.98 -3.89
N THR A 19 9.63 -6.99 -3.93
CA THR A 19 8.79 -6.70 -5.10
C THR A 19 9.26 -5.39 -5.72
N PRO A 20 9.31 -5.25 -7.06
CA PRO A 20 9.75 -4.01 -7.68
C PRO A 20 8.87 -2.82 -7.23
N PRO A 21 9.48 -1.66 -6.91
CA PRO A 21 8.76 -0.49 -6.41
C PRO A 21 7.74 0.03 -7.41
N GLU A 22 7.93 -0.20 -8.71
CA GLU A 22 6.97 0.11 -9.76
C GLU A 22 5.66 -0.68 -9.59
N THR A 23 5.76 -1.98 -9.27
CA THR A 23 4.59 -2.84 -9.00
C THR A 23 3.91 -2.43 -7.71
N VAL A 24 4.69 -2.17 -6.65
CA VAL A 24 4.16 -1.68 -5.37
C VAL A 24 3.46 -0.34 -5.54
N SER A 25 4.03 0.58 -6.33
CA SER A 25 3.44 1.88 -6.65
C SER A 25 2.10 1.74 -7.37
N LYS A 26 2.03 0.86 -8.37
CA LYS A 26 0.78 0.55 -9.08
C LYS A 26 -0.28 0.01 -8.12
N MET A 27 0.09 -0.95 -7.28
CA MET A 27 -0.81 -1.59 -6.33
C MET A 27 -1.28 -0.59 -5.24
N PHE A 28 -0.38 0.30 -4.82
CA PHE A 28 -0.68 1.39 -3.90
C PHE A 28 -1.67 2.39 -4.52
N ALA A 29 -1.45 2.81 -5.77
CA ALA A 29 -2.35 3.73 -6.47
C ALA A 29 -3.74 3.13 -6.72
N ASP A 30 -3.81 1.86 -7.14
CA ASP A 30 -5.06 1.12 -7.33
C ASP A 30 -5.84 1.03 -6.02
N THR A 31 -5.17 0.57 -4.96
CA THR A 31 -5.74 0.46 -3.61
C THR A 31 -6.19 1.84 -3.10
N TRP A 32 -5.39 2.89 -3.33
CA TRP A 32 -5.74 4.27 -2.96
C TRP A 32 -7.02 4.72 -3.63
N ALA A 33 -7.19 4.47 -4.93
CA ALA A 33 -8.41 4.83 -5.64
C ALA A 33 -9.64 4.13 -5.05
N GLN A 34 -9.51 2.85 -4.66
CA GLN A 34 -10.60 2.11 -4.02
C GLN A 34 -11.00 2.67 -2.65
N TYR A 35 -10.04 3.12 -1.85
CA TYR A 35 -10.34 3.71 -0.55
C TYR A 35 -10.75 5.19 -0.66
N ASP A 36 -10.26 5.93 -1.65
CA ASP A 36 -10.67 7.31 -1.91
C ASP A 36 -12.14 7.38 -2.36
N GLU A 37 -12.61 6.37 -3.11
CA GLU A 37 -14.00 6.20 -3.49
C GLU A 37 -14.90 5.97 -2.26
N GLY A 38 -15.42 7.07 -1.70
CA GLY A 38 -16.33 7.05 -0.54
C GLY A 38 -15.67 7.40 0.80
N ALA A 39 -14.37 7.68 0.85
CA ALA A 39 -13.72 8.12 2.09
C ALA A 39 -14.11 9.56 2.47
N ARG A 40 -14.68 9.69 3.67
CA ARG A 40 -14.99 10.99 4.29
C ARG A 40 -13.79 11.61 5.02
N ILE A 41 -12.80 10.79 5.38
CA ILE A 41 -11.56 11.21 6.05
C ILE A 41 -10.37 10.64 5.27
N ARG A 42 -9.57 11.53 4.69
CA ARG A 42 -8.44 11.18 3.81
C ARG A 42 -7.09 11.13 4.53
N ASP A 43 -6.98 11.71 5.72
CA ASP A 43 -5.75 11.71 6.51
C ASP A 43 -5.22 10.30 6.85
N PHE A 44 -6.11 9.30 6.94
CA PHE A 44 -5.72 7.93 7.26
C PHE A 44 -5.52 7.03 6.03
N LEU A 45 -5.86 7.50 4.83
CA LEU A 45 -5.66 6.77 3.58
C LEU A 45 -4.24 6.23 3.41
N PRO A 46 -3.15 7.03 3.57
CA PRO A 46 -1.80 6.51 3.34
C PRO A 46 -1.46 5.34 4.25
N VAL A 47 -1.93 5.33 5.50
CA VAL A 47 -1.69 4.24 6.45
C VAL A 47 -2.50 2.99 6.08
N LEU A 48 -3.77 3.17 5.70
CA LEU A 48 -4.66 2.07 5.31
C LEU A 48 -4.20 1.39 4.02
N VAL A 49 -3.86 2.19 3.01
CA VAL A 49 -3.35 1.72 1.72
C VAL A 49 -2.03 0.98 1.93
N ALA A 50 -1.09 1.55 2.67
CA ALA A 50 0.19 0.91 2.98
C ALA A 50 0.00 -0.46 3.64
N LYS A 51 -0.90 -0.54 4.64
CA LYS A 51 -1.22 -1.81 5.32
C LYS A 51 -1.80 -2.83 4.34
N ARG A 52 -2.72 -2.42 3.48
CA ARG A 52 -3.40 -3.30 2.51
C ARG A 52 -2.43 -3.84 1.45
N VAL A 53 -1.52 -3.01 0.96
CA VAL A 53 -0.48 -3.42 0.00
C VAL A 53 0.48 -4.42 0.63
N ARG A 54 0.95 -4.16 1.86
CA ARG A 54 1.78 -5.13 2.61
C ARG A 54 1.08 -6.47 2.78
N ASP A 55 -0.19 -6.44 3.16
CA ASP A 55 -0.98 -7.65 3.38
C ASP A 55 -1.16 -8.47 2.09
N ASN A 56 -1.48 -7.82 0.97
CA ASN A 56 -1.58 -8.49 -0.34
C ASN A 56 -0.26 -9.11 -0.81
N LEU A 57 0.86 -8.43 -0.57
CA LEU A 57 2.18 -8.92 -0.97
C LEU A 57 2.68 -10.05 -0.07
N ARG A 58 2.38 -9.98 1.23
CA ARG A 58 2.78 -10.99 2.22
C ARG A 58 1.88 -12.22 2.19
N HIS A 59 0.59 -12.03 1.94
CA HIS A 59 -0.41 -13.07 1.73
C HIS A 59 -0.97 -12.91 0.32
N PRO A 60 -0.22 -13.33 -0.72
CA PRO A 60 -0.79 -13.41 -2.05
C PRO A 60 -2.05 -14.29 -1.99
N PRO A 61 -3.10 -14.00 -2.78
CA PRO A 61 -4.42 -14.66 -2.70
C PRO A 61 -4.43 -16.19 -2.97
N GLY A 62 -3.29 -16.88 -2.94
CA GLY A 62 -3.14 -18.33 -2.93
C GLY A 62 -2.51 -18.92 -1.65
N GLY A 63 -2.25 -18.11 -0.61
CA GLY A 63 -1.51 -18.53 0.60
C GLY A 63 -2.37 -19.12 1.75
N GLN A 64 -3.68 -19.22 1.60
CA GLN A 64 -4.56 -19.82 2.61
C GLN A 64 -4.86 -21.27 2.22
N ARG A 65 -4.00 -22.19 2.66
CA ARG A 65 -4.35 -23.61 2.82
C ARG A 65 -4.37 -23.96 4.30
#